data_AF-A0BX65-F1
#
_entry.id   AF-A0BX65-F1
#
_cell.length_a   1.000
_cell.length_b   1.000
_cell.length_c   1.000
_cell.angle_alpha   90.00
_cell.angle_beta   90.00
_cell.angle_gamma   90.00
#
_symmetry.space_group_name_H-M   'P 1'
#
loop_
_entity.id
_entity.type
_entity.pdbx_description
1 polymer ?
#
loop_
_entity_poly.entity_id
_entity_poly.type
_entity_poly.pdbx_seq_one_letter_code
_entity_poly.pdbx_strand_id
1 'polypeptide(L)'
;MESIESPENKPLIVWYGGGPGCSCMLGLISEIGPYVREKFSQEFVYTENPYSLHKLANILYLDIPAGVGYSEVHDEDYEWSDTNTGIDSYEAIKTWLEGFQDYKDREMWIGGESYSGMYVPCTAEVIVKKNKEGKNRINLKGILVGNGVLVNDDDFFDLWNREYMIKRNFYDIVTQNVMHNSCLRSPQSASCQKALETQAIVMKDLNPYDVYGYCYGDSSIEQKGRYRTIRDSDEAPCIDVGPLNNFFNNPEVKKKLRIPEERTWEACNMDVFFGFHRDKDSHVLMKYLFENGIKILQYSGNSDDIVSIDYTLASLKLIDGIKLISRTPFANKETRQLGGWIMEYNYLTLYIVRGAGHLVPYDQRANAFQMFQEFMGRQ
;
A
#
# COMPACT_ATOMS: atom_id res chain seq x y z
N MET A 1 16.09 7.51 7.47
CA MET A 1 16.78 7.96 6.25
C MET A 1 16.60 9.46 6.13
N GLU A 2 17.68 10.23 6.18
CA GLU A 2 17.59 11.69 6.10
C GLU A 2 17.35 12.16 4.66
N SER A 3 16.79 13.36 4.54
CA SER A 3 16.62 13.99 3.23
C SER A 3 17.97 14.34 2.61
N ILE A 4 18.08 14.20 1.29
CA ILE A 4 19.32 14.53 0.56
C ILE A 4 19.63 16.03 0.57
N GLU A 5 18.62 16.88 0.75
CA GLU A 5 18.77 18.34 0.77
C GLU A 5 18.15 18.93 2.03
N SER A 6 18.97 19.66 2.80
CA SER A 6 18.55 20.37 4.03
C SER A 6 17.67 19.51 4.96
N PRO A 7 18.13 18.32 5.38
CA PRO A 7 17.35 17.42 6.23
C PRO A 7 16.82 18.09 7.51
N GLU A 8 17.58 19.06 8.04
CA GLU A 8 17.24 19.88 9.19
C GLU A 8 16.04 20.82 8.97
N ASN A 9 15.56 20.98 7.73
CA ASN A 9 14.39 21.81 7.40
C ASN A 9 13.24 21.00 6.79
N LYS A 10 13.45 19.71 6.52
CA LYS A 10 12.48 18.85 5.83
C LYS A 10 11.53 18.16 6.83
N PRO A 11 10.30 17.80 6.39
CA PRO A 11 9.36 17.05 7.20
C PRO A 11 9.86 15.63 7.46
N LEU A 12 9.14 14.91 8.34
CA LEU A 12 9.30 13.48 8.55
C LEU A 12 8.12 12.73 7.94
N ILE A 13 8.40 11.69 7.15
CA ILE A 13 7.40 10.71 6.70
C ILE A 13 7.69 9.41 7.42
N VAL A 14 6.69 8.86 8.10
CA VAL A 14 6.72 7.46 8.56
C VAL A 14 6.09 6.60 7.47
N TRP A 15 6.80 5.58 6.99
CA TRP A 15 6.35 4.73 5.90
C TRP A 15 6.16 3.28 6.35
N TYR A 16 4.99 2.73 6.04
CA TYR A 16 4.58 1.38 6.39
C TYR A 16 4.50 0.47 5.17
N GLY A 17 4.65 -0.84 5.41
CA GLY A 17 4.33 -1.88 4.44
C GLY A 17 2.83 -2.21 4.44
N GLY A 18 2.45 -3.23 3.67
CA GLY A 18 1.06 -3.69 3.55
C GLY A 18 0.87 -5.10 4.10
N GLY A 19 0.19 -5.94 3.31
CA GLY A 19 -0.07 -7.34 3.64
C GLY A 19 -1.54 -7.59 4.00
N PRO A 20 -1.91 -7.77 5.29
CA PRO A 20 -1.17 -7.47 6.52
C PRO A 20 0.08 -8.33 6.73
N GLY A 21 1.12 -7.79 7.37
CA GLY A 21 2.32 -8.56 7.69
C GLY A 21 3.51 -8.42 6.74
N CYS A 22 3.45 -7.51 5.75
CA CYS A 22 4.55 -7.29 4.81
C CYS A 22 5.45 -6.12 5.23
N SER A 23 6.75 -6.31 5.09
CA SER A 23 7.76 -5.33 5.50
C SER A 23 7.75 -4.07 4.64
N CYS A 24 7.92 -2.92 5.30
CA CYS A 24 8.09 -1.61 4.64
C CYS A 24 9.40 -1.51 3.83
N MET A 25 10.33 -2.45 4.01
CA MET A 25 11.55 -2.54 3.21
C MET A 25 11.30 -2.86 1.73
N LEU A 26 10.16 -3.48 1.41
CA LEU A 26 9.70 -3.64 0.02
C LEU A 26 9.53 -2.28 -0.65
N GLY A 27 8.88 -1.34 0.04
CA GLY A 27 8.70 0.05 -0.41
C GLY A 27 10.01 0.82 -0.48
N LEU A 28 10.95 0.58 0.45
CA LEU A 28 12.28 1.15 0.39
C LEU A 28 13.02 0.73 -0.90
N ILE A 29 13.04 -0.57 -1.21
CA ILE A 29 13.92 -1.11 -2.26
C ILE A 29 13.24 -1.20 -3.64
N SER A 30 11.93 -1.10 -3.72
CA SER A 30 11.23 -1.18 -5.02
C SER A 30 10.65 0.16 -5.46
N GLU A 31 10.27 1.01 -4.50
CA GLU A 31 9.31 2.07 -4.77
C GLU A 31 9.92 3.45 -4.51
N ILE A 32 10.04 3.83 -3.24
CA ILE A 32 10.25 5.22 -2.82
C ILE A 32 11.68 5.50 -2.33
N GLY A 33 12.50 4.47 -2.10
CA GLY A 33 13.85 4.65 -1.59
C GLY A 33 14.87 5.17 -2.62
N PRO A 34 16.08 5.54 -2.16
CA PRO A 34 17.13 6.17 -2.96
C PRO A 34 17.75 5.23 -3.99
N TYR A 35 17.68 3.93 -3.74
CA TYR A 35 18.13 2.88 -4.64
C TYR A 35 16.99 1.90 -4.81
N VAL A 36 16.67 1.59 -6.06
CA VAL A 36 15.59 0.66 -6.40
C VAL A 36 16.13 -0.51 -7.21
N ARG A 37 15.56 -1.69 -6.96
CA ARG A 37 15.89 -2.90 -7.70
C ARG A 37 15.50 -2.75 -9.18
N GLU A 38 16.35 -3.27 -10.05
CA GLU A 38 16.04 -3.38 -11.47
C GLU A 38 14.89 -4.37 -11.72
N LYS A 39 13.90 -3.98 -12.54
CA LYS A 39 12.73 -4.81 -12.84
C LYS A 39 13.18 -6.14 -13.45
N PHE A 40 12.59 -7.25 -13.01
CA PHE A 40 12.81 -8.62 -13.54
C PHE A 40 14.23 -9.19 -13.42
N SER A 41 15.18 -8.51 -12.77
CA SER A 41 16.52 -9.06 -12.54
C SER A 41 16.49 -10.18 -11.51
N GLN A 42 17.03 -11.37 -11.82
CA GLN A 42 17.15 -12.48 -10.86
C GLN A 42 18.23 -12.25 -9.79
N GLU A 43 19.09 -11.25 -9.99
CA GLU A 43 20.09 -10.83 -9.02
C GLU A 43 19.65 -9.56 -8.29
N PHE A 44 20.21 -9.32 -7.10
CA PHE A 44 19.98 -8.08 -6.36
C PHE A 44 20.79 -6.92 -6.97
N VAL A 45 20.35 -6.46 -8.15
CA VAL A 45 20.90 -5.29 -8.85
C VAL A 45 20.05 -4.08 -8.51
N TYR A 46 20.67 -3.04 -7.98
CA TYR A 46 20.02 -1.78 -7.63
C TYR A 46 20.59 -0.62 -8.43
N THR A 47 19.72 0.32 -8.76
CA THR A 47 20.04 1.56 -9.46
C THR A 47 19.56 2.75 -8.65
N GLU A 48 20.21 3.90 -8.83
CA GLU A 48 19.75 5.13 -8.18
C GLU A 48 18.33 5.48 -8.63
N ASN A 49 17.48 5.86 -7.68
CA ASN A 49 16.12 6.31 -7.95
C ASN A 49 16.09 7.85 -8.04
N PRO A 50 16.00 8.43 -9.26
CA PRO A 50 15.94 9.88 -9.41
C PRO A 50 14.65 10.49 -8.82
N TYR A 51 13.65 9.67 -8.50
CA TYR A 51 12.35 10.08 -7.96
C TYR A 51 12.14 9.61 -6.52
N SER A 52 13.23 9.38 -5.78
CA SER A 52 13.11 8.93 -4.41
C SER A 52 12.44 9.96 -3.51
N LEU A 53 11.54 9.49 -2.65
CA LEU A 53 10.76 10.33 -1.74
C LEU A 53 11.63 11.05 -0.70
N HIS A 54 12.85 10.56 -0.42
CA HIS A 54 13.77 11.24 0.51
C HIS A 54 14.27 12.60 -0.03
N LYS A 55 14.00 12.96 -1.29
CA LYS A 55 14.19 14.33 -1.80
C LYS A 55 13.18 15.33 -1.23
N LEU A 56 12.02 14.85 -0.78
CA LEU A 56 10.94 15.66 -0.23
C LEU A 56 10.90 15.68 1.29
N ALA A 57 11.44 14.65 1.94
CA ALA A 57 11.34 14.46 3.39
C ALA A 57 12.47 13.59 3.95
N ASN A 58 12.63 13.64 5.27
CA ASN A 58 13.25 12.54 6.02
C ASN A 58 12.24 11.39 6.09
N ILE A 59 12.69 10.14 5.97
CA ILE A 59 11.81 8.97 5.99
C ILE A 59 12.21 8.00 7.12
N LEU A 60 11.25 7.68 7.96
CA LEU A 60 11.30 6.59 8.92
C LEU A 60 10.52 5.40 8.34
N TYR A 61 11.22 4.36 7.94
CA TYR A 61 10.60 3.09 7.55
C TYR A 61 10.36 2.27 8.81
N LEU A 62 9.11 1.90 9.07
CA LEU A 62 8.72 1.18 10.28
C LEU A 62 7.99 -0.12 9.91
N ASP A 63 8.61 -1.25 10.24
CA ASP A 63 7.97 -2.56 10.10
C ASP A 63 6.92 -2.73 11.20
N ILE A 64 5.66 -2.80 10.78
CA ILE A 64 4.49 -3.03 11.61
C ILE A 64 3.60 -4.11 10.97
N PRO A 65 2.81 -4.86 11.76
CA PRO A 65 2.86 -4.95 13.22
C PRO A 65 4.11 -5.69 13.73
N ALA A 66 4.18 -5.92 15.05
CA ALA A 66 5.19 -6.81 15.64
C ALA A 66 5.20 -8.19 14.94
N GLY A 67 6.39 -8.76 14.71
CA GLY A 67 6.59 -9.98 13.94
C GLY A 67 6.90 -9.77 12.45
N VAL A 68 6.73 -8.54 11.93
CA VAL A 68 7.04 -8.22 10.53
C VAL A 68 8.50 -7.81 10.36
N GLY A 69 9.16 -8.35 9.32
CA GLY A 69 10.53 -8.01 8.98
C GLY A 69 11.49 -8.31 10.13
N TYR A 70 11.99 -7.27 10.80
CA TYR A 70 12.83 -7.41 11.99
C TYR A 70 12.14 -7.09 13.32
N SER A 71 10.87 -6.67 13.28
CA SER A 71 10.07 -6.35 14.47
C SER A 71 9.70 -7.64 15.21
N GLU A 72 9.76 -7.61 16.54
CA GLU A 72 9.58 -8.78 17.39
C GLU A 72 8.26 -8.75 18.15
N VAL A 73 7.69 -9.94 18.36
CA VAL A 73 6.64 -10.17 19.35
C VAL A 73 7.33 -10.70 20.61
N HIS A 74 7.15 -10.00 21.74
CA HIS A 74 7.69 -10.42 23.04
C HIS A 74 6.61 -10.93 23.99
N ASP A 75 5.35 -10.56 23.76
CA ASP A 75 4.21 -10.95 24.58
C ASP A 75 3.58 -12.23 24.01
N GLU A 76 3.45 -13.28 24.83
CA GLU A 76 2.89 -14.57 24.39
C GLU A 76 1.42 -14.46 23.95
N ASP A 77 0.68 -13.50 24.51
CA ASP A 77 -0.74 -13.26 24.24
C ASP A 77 -0.95 -12.05 23.28
N TYR A 78 0.05 -11.71 22.45
CA TYR A 78 -0.08 -10.59 21.52
C TYR A 78 -1.15 -10.84 20.46
N GLU A 79 -2.12 -9.93 20.35
CA GLU A 79 -3.17 -9.99 19.34
C GLU A 79 -2.90 -8.99 18.20
N TRP A 80 -2.65 -9.51 17.00
CA TRP A 80 -2.59 -8.70 15.80
C TRP A 80 -3.99 -8.19 15.41
N SER A 81 -4.20 -6.86 15.48
CA SER A 81 -5.44 -6.24 15.00
C SER A 81 -5.21 -4.84 14.43
N ASP A 82 -6.18 -4.30 13.69
CA ASP A 82 -6.07 -2.93 13.14
C ASP A 82 -5.96 -1.91 14.29
N THR A 83 -6.74 -2.11 15.35
CA THR A 83 -6.71 -1.26 16.56
C THR A 83 -5.37 -1.33 17.28
N ASN A 84 -4.87 -2.53 17.60
CA ASN A 84 -3.61 -2.70 18.35
C ASN A 84 -2.43 -2.20 17.52
N THR A 85 -2.39 -2.50 16.22
CA THR A 85 -1.35 -2.01 15.32
C THR A 85 -1.30 -0.48 15.30
N GLY A 86 -2.47 0.19 15.30
CA GLY A 86 -2.54 1.65 15.39
C GLY A 86 -1.97 2.22 16.69
N ILE A 87 -2.24 1.57 17.83
CA ILE A 87 -1.74 1.95 19.16
C ILE A 87 -0.22 1.73 19.24
N ASP A 88 0.26 0.55 18.85
CA ASP A 88 1.67 0.18 18.91
C ASP A 88 2.51 1.06 17.99
N SER A 89 1.99 1.37 16.80
CA SER A 89 2.65 2.29 15.87
C SER A 89 2.81 3.69 16.46
N TYR A 90 1.79 4.20 17.18
CA TYR A 90 1.90 5.47 17.90
C TYR A 90 2.97 5.41 18.99
N GLU A 91 2.99 4.33 19.79
CA GLU A 91 3.98 4.14 20.85
C GLU A 91 5.41 4.06 20.27
N ALA A 92 5.61 3.30 19.20
CA ALA A 92 6.89 3.20 18.49
C ALA A 92 7.36 4.56 17.93
N ILE A 93 6.47 5.31 17.27
CA ILE A 93 6.79 6.66 16.75
C ILE A 93 7.16 7.60 17.90
N LYS A 94 6.37 7.60 18.98
CA LYS A 94 6.61 8.44 20.16
C LYS A 94 7.98 8.12 20.78
N THR A 95 8.28 6.85 21.02
CA THR A 95 9.58 6.41 21.57
C THR A 95 10.72 6.75 20.62
N TRP A 96 10.53 6.63 19.32
CA TRP A 96 11.52 7.08 18.35
C TRP A 96 11.78 8.59 18.44
N LEU A 97 10.73 9.42 18.52
CA LEU A 97 10.87 10.88 18.70
C LEU A 97 11.53 11.26 20.04
N GLU A 98 11.39 10.40 21.07
CA GLU A 98 12.11 10.56 22.33
C GLU A 98 13.64 10.37 22.16
N GLY A 99 14.05 9.42 21.32
CA GLY A 99 15.46 9.21 20.97
C GLY A 99 16.02 10.22 19.95
N PHE A 100 15.17 10.72 19.05
CA PHE A 100 15.53 11.60 17.94
C PHE A 100 14.87 12.98 18.07
N GLN A 101 15.26 13.74 19.11
CA GLN A 101 14.61 15.00 19.49
C GLN A 101 14.58 16.06 18.37
N ASP A 102 15.55 16.06 17.44
CA ASP A 102 15.59 16.99 16.30
C ASP A 102 14.40 16.85 15.34
N TYR A 103 13.59 15.80 15.50
CA TYR A 103 12.38 15.53 14.72
C TYR A 103 11.08 15.85 15.44
N LYS A 104 11.10 16.12 16.75
CA LYS A 104 9.90 16.20 17.61
C LYS A 104 8.86 17.22 17.15
N ASP A 105 9.30 18.39 16.72
CA ASP A 105 8.41 19.48 16.28
C ASP A 105 8.21 19.53 14.75
N ARG A 106 8.87 18.63 14.00
CA ARG A 106 8.78 18.60 12.54
C ARG A 106 7.37 18.24 12.10
N GLU A 107 6.99 18.81 10.95
CA GLU A 107 5.80 18.33 10.26
C GLU A 107 5.94 16.84 9.97
N MET A 108 4.98 16.06 10.45
CA MET A 108 4.96 14.62 10.26
C MET A 108 3.85 14.23 9.28
N TRP A 109 4.15 13.24 8.46
CA TRP A 109 3.21 12.54 7.60
C TRP A 109 3.33 11.05 7.84
N ILE A 110 2.25 10.31 7.62
CA ILE A 110 2.27 8.85 7.67
C ILE A 110 1.81 8.33 6.32
N GLY A 111 2.55 7.42 5.72
CA GLY A 111 2.23 6.86 4.43
C GLY A 111 2.42 5.34 4.38
N GLY A 112 1.82 4.73 3.38
CA GLY A 112 1.93 3.31 3.12
C GLY A 112 0.99 2.88 2.01
N GLU A 113 1.13 1.63 1.59
CA GLU A 113 0.39 1.05 0.46
C GLU A 113 -0.36 -0.23 0.85
N SER A 114 -1.39 -0.58 0.07
CA SER A 114 -2.15 -1.81 0.26
C SER A 114 -2.91 -1.84 1.60
N TYR A 115 -2.71 -2.86 2.43
CA TYR A 115 -3.33 -2.96 3.76
C TYR A 115 -2.95 -1.79 4.70
N SER A 116 -1.91 -1.01 4.39
CA SER A 116 -1.68 0.28 5.07
C SER A 116 -2.82 1.29 4.93
N GLY A 117 -3.78 1.06 4.03
CA GLY A 117 -5.05 1.75 4.04
C GLY A 117 -5.83 1.61 5.35
N MET A 118 -5.55 0.57 6.16
CA MET A 118 -6.02 0.43 7.53
C MET A 118 -5.04 1.02 8.54
N TYR A 119 -3.77 0.61 8.48
CA TYR A 119 -2.75 1.01 9.47
C TYR A 119 -2.59 2.52 9.58
N VAL A 120 -2.47 3.21 8.44
CA VAL A 120 -2.18 4.64 8.41
C VAL A 120 -3.30 5.46 9.07
N PRO A 121 -4.59 5.30 8.71
CA PRO A 121 -5.68 5.98 9.42
C PRO A 121 -5.81 5.59 10.89
N CYS A 122 -5.59 4.31 11.24
CA CYS A 122 -5.62 3.83 12.63
C CYS A 122 -4.57 4.55 13.50
N THR A 123 -3.31 4.61 13.04
CA THR A 123 -2.26 5.35 13.76
C THR A 123 -2.56 6.84 13.83
N ALA A 124 -3.05 7.45 12.75
CA ALA A 124 -3.41 8.86 12.72
C ALA A 124 -4.53 9.17 13.73
N GLU A 125 -5.51 8.29 13.89
CA GLU A 125 -6.58 8.44 14.87
C GLU A 125 -6.03 8.46 16.30
N VAL A 126 -5.11 7.54 16.64
CA VAL A 126 -4.46 7.48 17.96
C VAL A 126 -3.67 8.77 18.21
N ILE A 127 -2.88 9.24 17.24
CA ILE A 127 -2.15 10.51 17.35
C ILE A 127 -3.09 11.69 17.61
N VAL A 128 -4.18 11.81 16.85
CA VAL A 128 -5.15 12.91 17.03
C VAL A 128 -5.78 12.85 18.42
N LYS A 129 -6.16 11.67 18.91
CA LYS A 129 -6.70 11.49 20.27
C LYS A 129 -5.68 11.89 21.33
N LYS A 130 -4.43 11.42 21.23
CA LYS A 130 -3.35 11.73 22.19
C LYS A 130 -2.93 13.20 22.19
N ASN A 131 -2.93 13.84 21.02
CA ASN A 131 -2.71 15.27 20.90
C ASN A 131 -3.78 16.10 21.65
N LYS A 132 -5.04 15.67 21.65
CA LYS A 132 -6.12 16.33 22.41
C LYS A 132 -5.98 16.15 23.92
N GLU A 133 -5.40 15.04 24.37
CA GLU A 133 -5.06 14.81 25.77
C GLU A 133 -3.89 15.69 26.26
N GLY A 134 -3.20 16.40 25.37
CA GLY A 134 -2.09 17.30 25.70
C GLY A 134 -0.77 16.59 26.05
N LYS A 135 -0.64 15.30 25.74
CA LYS A 135 0.56 14.50 26.02
C LYS A 135 1.34 14.23 24.74
N ASN A 136 2.67 14.38 24.79
CA ASN A 136 3.61 13.98 23.72
C ASN A 136 3.13 14.34 22.31
N ARG A 137 2.80 15.62 22.12
CA ARG A 137 2.13 16.11 20.91
C ARG A 137 2.99 15.84 19.66
N ILE A 138 2.41 15.16 18.69
CA ILE A 138 3.02 14.90 17.38
C ILE A 138 2.39 15.84 16.35
N ASN A 139 3.22 16.58 15.60
CA ASN A 139 2.78 17.54 14.59
C ASN A 139 2.37 16.86 13.26
N LEU A 140 1.39 15.96 13.33
CA LEU A 140 0.84 15.24 12.18
C LEU A 140 0.08 16.22 11.26
N LYS A 141 0.49 16.28 9.99
CA LYS A 141 -0.10 17.14 8.96
C LYS A 141 -1.02 16.40 8.00
N GLY A 142 -0.75 15.12 7.75
CA GLY A 142 -1.53 14.36 6.80
C GLY A 142 -1.12 12.91 6.68
N ILE A 143 -1.91 12.19 5.89
CA ILE A 143 -1.71 10.79 5.55
C ILE A 143 -1.63 10.58 4.03
N LEU A 144 -0.84 9.60 3.60
CA LEU A 144 -0.57 9.25 2.21
C LEU A 144 -0.88 7.76 1.98
N VAL A 145 -2.04 7.44 1.42
CA VAL A 145 -2.51 6.05 1.29
C VAL A 145 -2.56 5.66 -0.18
N GLY A 146 -1.76 4.66 -0.58
CA GLY A 146 -1.70 4.14 -1.95
C GLY A 146 -2.39 2.80 -2.09
N ASN A 147 -3.24 2.66 -3.09
CA ASN A 147 -3.99 1.43 -3.40
C ASN A 147 -4.52 0.77 -2.12
N GLY A 148 -5.13 1.59 -1.25
CA GLY A 148 -5.38 1.24 0.14
C GLY A 148 -6.67 0.45 0.37
N VAL A 149 -6.61 -0.62 1.16
CA VAL A 149 -7.81 -1.31 1.68
C VAL A 149 -8.48 -0.40 2.73
N LEU A 150 -9.78 -0.12 2.59
CA LEU A 150 -10.51 0.82 3.48
C LEU A 150 -11.74 0.20 4.17
N VAL A 151 -12.12 -1.00 3.75
CA VAL A 151 -13.29 -1.76 4.22
C VAL A 151 -12.85 -3.22 4.47
N ASN A 152 -13.07 -3.71 5.67
CA ASN A 152 -12.84 -5.08 6.13
C ASN A 152 -14.07 -5.96 5.86
N ASP A 153 -14.45 -6.06 4.59
CA ASP A 153 -15.54 -6.91 4.11
C ASP A 153 -15.07 -7.62 2.83
N ASP A 154 -14.87 -8.94 2.93
CA ASP A 154 -14.37 -9.77 1.82
C ASP A 154 -15.34 -9.83 0.65
N ASP A 155 -16.65 -9.86 0.91
CA ASP A 155 -17.66 -9.88 -0.15
C ASP A 155 -17.68 -8.55 -0.90
N PHE A 156 -17.55 -7.43 -0.17
CA PHE A 156 -17.42 -6.11 -0.76
C PHE A 156 -16.13 -6.00 -1.59
N PHE A 157 -15.01 -6.47 -1.05
CA PHE A 157 -13.72 -6.47 -1.72
C PHE A 157 -13.77 -7.27 -3.03
N ASP A 158 -14.23 -8.52 -2.97
CA ASP A 158 -14.33 -9.42 -4.12
C ASP A 158 -15.32 -8.91 -5.18
N LEU A 159 -16.43 -8.31 -4.74
CA LEU A 159 -17.42 -7.74 -5.66
C LEU A 159 -16.82 -6.63 -6.51
N TRP A 160 -16.14 -5.65 -5.91
CA TRP A 160 -15.67 -4.48 -6.63
C TRP A 160 -14.44 -4.74 -7.49
N ASN A 161 -13.55 -5.64 -7.07
CA ASN A 161 -12.47 -6.11 -7.94
C ASN A 161 -13.02 -6.95 -9.11
N ARG A 162 -14.07 -7.76 -8.91
CA ARG A 162 -14.75 -8.41 -10.04
C ARG A 162 -15.37 -7.42 -11.01
N GLU A 163 -16.00 -6.36 -10.51
CA GLU A 163 -16.56 -5.28 -11.36
C GLU A 163 -15.46 -4.55 -12.15
N TYR A 164 -14.29 -4.32 -11.55
CA TYR A 164 -13.13 -3.76 -12.25
C TYR A 164 -12.75 -4.59 -13.48
N MET A 165 -12.68 -5.92 -13.31
CA MET A 165 -12.32 -6.85 -14.38
C MET A 165 -13.38 -6.94 -15.48
N ILE A 166 -14.67 -6.97 -15.10
CA ILE A 166 -15.78 -6.98 -16.06
C ILE A 166 -15.76 -5.73 -16.94
N LYS A 167 -15.60 -4.54 -16.36
CA LYS A 167 -15.58 -3.26 -17.10
C LYS A 167 -14.42 -3.14 -18.10
N ARG A 168 -13.39 -3.96 -17.94
CA ARG A 168 -12.20 -4.00 -18.78
C ARG A 168 -12.18 -5.17 -19.77
N ASN A 169 -13.28 -5.94 -19.84
CA ASN A 169 -13.45 -7.07 -20.76
C ASN A 169 -12.44 -8.20 -20.58
N PHE A 170 -12.01 -8.46 -19.34
CA PHE A 170 -11.21 -9.65 -19.03
C PHE A 170 -12.01 -10.97 -19.11
N TYR A 171 -13.34 -10.87 -19.14
CA TYR A 171 -14.24 -12.00 -19.36
C TYR A 171 -15.02 -11.83 -20.67
N ASP A 172 -15.36 -12.93 -21.32
CA ASP A 172 -16.22 -12.88 -22.50
C ASP A 172 -17.66 -12.43 -22.16
N ILE A 173 -18.40 -11.98 -23.17
CA ILE A 173 -19.75 -11.41 -22.98
C ILE A 173 -20.75 -12.39 -22.35
N VAL A 174 -20.61 -13.70 -22.55
CA VAL A 174 -21.49 -14.69 -21.94
C VAL A 174 -21.18 -14.80 -20.45
N THR A 175 -19.89 -14.90 -20.10
CA THR A 175 -19.44 -14.93 -18.71
C THR A 175 -19.83 -13.67 -17.95
N GLN A 176 -19.65 -12.49 -18.53
CA GLN A 176 -20.07 -11.21 -17.94
C GLN A 176 -21.59 -11.20 -17.64
N ASN A 177 -22.41 -11.61 -18.60
CA ASN A 177 -23.86 -11.65 -18.43
C ASN A 177 -24.30 -12.61 -17.31
N VAL A 178 -23.62 -13.75 -17.17
CA VAL A 178 -23.87 -14.71 -16.08
C VAL A 178 -23.49 -14.09 -14.73
N MET A 179 -22.32 -13.44 -14.64
CA MET A 179 -21.87 -12.77 -13.41
C MET A 179 -22.84 -11.66 -12.97
N HIS A 180 -23.27 -10.80 -13.87
CA HIS A 180 -24.16 -9.68 -13.54
C HIS A 180 -25.61 -10.09 -13.25
N ASN A 181 -26.12 -11.16 -13.86
CA ASN A 181 -27.54 -11.49 -13.74
C ASN A 181 -27.79 -12.77 -12.94
N SER A 182 -27.10 -13.86 -13.31
CA SER A 182 -27.37 -15.18 -12.76
C SER A 182 -26.72 -15.36 -11.39
N CYS A 183 -25.47 -14.91 -11.21
CA CYS A 183 -24.78 -15.06 -9.93
C CYS A 183 -25.44 -14.27 -8.80
N LEU A 184 -25.95 -13.05 -9.07
CA LEU A 184 -26.67 -12.27 -8.06
C LEU A 184 -27.98 -12.92 -7.59
N ARG A 185 -28.66 -13.67 -8.48
CA ARG A 185 -29.94 -14.32 -8.17
C ARG A 185 -29.80 -15.75 -7.65
N SER A 186 -28.77 -16.46 -8.11
CA SER A 186 -28.57 -17.89 -7.85
C SER A 186 -27.07 -18.21 -7.82
N PRO A 187 -26.37 -17.82 -6.75
CA PRO A 187 -24.91 -17.97 -6.66
C PRO A 187 -24.46 -19.44 -6.69
N GLN A 188 -25.31 -20.39 -6.31
CA GLN A 188 -25.01 -21.83 -6.36
C GLN A 188 -25.38 -22.50 -7.70
N SER A 189 -25.85 -21.73 -8.71
CA SER A 189 -26.18 -22.29 -10.01
C SER A 189 -24.94 -22.78 -10.76
N ALA A 190 -25.09 -23.82 -11.57
CA ALA A 190 -23.99 -24.36 -12.38
C ALA A 190 -23.40 -23.33 -13.36
N SER A 191 -24.23 -22.40 -13.87
CA SER A 191 -23.74 -21.30 -14.70
C SER A 191 -22.87 -20.33 -13.90
N CYS A 192 -23.29 -19.96 -12.69
CA CYS A 192 -22.48 -19.09 -11.84
C CYS A 192 -21.17 -19.75 -11.44
N GLN A 193 -21.20 -21.02 -11.04
CA GLN A 193 -19.98 -21.79 -10.72
C GLN A 193 -18.99 -21.79 -11.90
N LYS A 194 -19.47 -22.05 -13.12
CA LYS A 194 -18.64 -22.00 -14.32
C LYS A 194 -18.05 -20.60 -14.60
N ALA A 195 -18.82 -19.54 -14.34
CA ALA A 195 -18.33 -18.17 -14.47
C ALA A 195 -17.23 -17.86 -13.43
N LEU A 196 -17.40 -18.31 -12.19
CA LEU A 196 -16.40 -18.17 -11.12
C LEU A 196 -15.14 -19.00 -11.41
N GLU A 197 -15.27 -20.20 -11.99
CA GLU A 197 -14.12 -20.98 -12.49
C GLU A 197 -13.35 -20.22 -13.58
N THR A 198 -14.07 -19.59 -14.52
CA THR A 198 -13.47 -18.77 -15.57
C THR A 198 -12.73 -17.58 -14.97
N GLN A 199 -13.32 -16.91 -13.98
CA GLN A 199 -12.65 -15.86 -13.20
C GLN A 199 -11.35 -16.36 -12.58
N ALA A 200 -11.39 -17.50 -11.88
CA ALA A 200 -10.21 -18.06 -11.23
C ALA A 200 -9.10 -18.42 -12.23
N ILE A 201 -9.43 -18.81 -13.47
CA ILE A 201 -8.45 -19.07 -14.53
C ILE A 201 -7.82 -17.77 -15.02
N VAL A 202 -8.63 -16.76 -15.34
CA VAL A 202 -8.11 -15.46 -15.83
C VAL A 202 -7.22 -14.80 -14.79
N MET A 203 -7.63 -14.80 -13.51
CA MET A 203 -6.82 -14.29 -12.40
C MET A 203 -5.50 -15.05 -12.24
N LYS A 204 -5.50 -16.34 -12.59
CA LYS A 204 -4.30 -17.17 -12.61
C LYS A 204 -3.41 -16.95 -13.81
N ASP A 205 -3.80 -16.16 -14.81
CA ASP A 205 -3.02 -15.90 -16.02
C ASP A 205 -2.48 -14.46 -16.09
N LEU A 206 -2.84 -13.62 -15.10
CA LEU A 206 -2.54 -12.20 -15.06
C LEU A 206 -1.66 -11.85 -13.86
N ASN A 207 -0.95 -10.73 -13.99
CA ASN A 207 -0.39 -10.04 -12.84
C ASN A 207 -1.51 -9.29 -12.10
N PRO A 208 -1.90 -9.69 -10.88
CA PRO A 208 -2.97 -9.01 -10.18
C PRO A 208 -2.54 -7.62 -9.67
N TYR A 209 -1.23 -7.39 -9.52
CA TYR A 209 -0.68 -6.10 -9.14
C TYR A 209 -0.59 -5.12 -10.31
N ASP A 210 -0.62 -5.57 -11.57
CA ASP A 210 -0.75 -4.72 -12.76
C ASP A 210 -1.30 -5.57 -13.92
N VAL A 211 -2.61 -5.48 -14.18
CA VAL A 211 -3.28 -6.38 -15.15
C VAL A 211 -2.80 -6.24 -16.60
N TYR A 212 -2.01 -5.20 -16.90
CA TYR A 212 -1.36 -5.02 -18.21
C TYR A 212 0.15 -5.23 -18.15
N GLY A 213 0.70 -5.49 -16.97
CA GLY A 213 2.09 -5.77 -16.70
C GLY A 213 2.42 -7.26 -16.76
N TYR A 214 3.72 -7.55 -16.75
CA TYR A 214 4.25 -8.91 -16.71
C TYR A 214 4.50 -9.34 -15.26
N CYS A 215 4.43 -10.64 -14.99
CA CYS A 215 4.86 -11.18 -13.69
C CYS A 215 6.33 -11.60 -13.71
N TYR A 216 6.93 -11.67 -12.53
CA TYR A 216 8.12 -12.47 -12.36
C TYR A 216 7.86 -13.94 -12.73
N GLY A 217 8.80 -14.57 -13.45
CA GLY A 217 8.67 -15.95 -13.91
C GLY A 217 7.75 -16.12 -15.13
N ASP A 218 7.28 -15.02 -15.73
CA ASP A 218 6.50 -15.04 -16.96
C ASP A 218 7.35 -15.57 -18.13
N SER A 219 7.28 -16.89 -18.33
CA SER A 219 7.82 -17.63 -19.46
C SER A 219 6.68 -18.13 -20.35
N SER A 220 5.64 -17.30 -20.54
CA SER A 220 4.36 -17.60 -21.20
C SER A 220 4.41 -18.07 -22.66
N ILE A 221 5.57 -18.51 -23.17
CA ILE A 221 5.66 -19.27 -24.43
C ILE A 221 6.32 -20.65 -24.24
N GLU A 222 7.14 -20.89 -23.21
CA GLU A 222 7.90 -22.15 -23.08
C GLU A 222 7.59 -22.98 -21.84
N GLN A 223 7.06 -22.42 -20.75
CA GLN A 223 6.63 -23.23 -19.60
C GLN A 223 5.12 -23.16 -19.43
N LYS A 224 4.47 -24.33 -19.49
CA LYS A 224 3.05 -24.55 -19.16
C LYS A 224 2.79 -24.39 -17.65
N GLY A 225 3.31 -23.33 -17.02
CA GLY A 225 3.13 -23.02 -15.61
C GLY A 225 2.01 -22.01 -15.43
N ARG A 226 0.90 -22.45 -14.84
CA ARG A 226 -0.16 -21.57 -14.32
C ARG A 226 0.43 -20.74 -13.17
N TYR A 227 0.02 -19.47 -13.01
CA TYR A 227 0.56 -18.63 -11.96
C TYR A 227 0.12 -19.18 -10.59
N ARG A 228 1.02 -19.13 -9.60
CA ARG A 228 0.69 -19.51 -8.22
C ARG A 228 -0.14 -18.38 -7.62
N THR A 229 -1.33 -18.72 -7.15
CA THR A 229 -2.16 -17.78 -6.37
C THR A 229 -1.59 -17.62 -4.97
N ILE A 230 -2.00 -16.58 -4.23
CA ILE A 230 -1.68 -16.40 -2.80
C ILE A 230 -1.93 -17.68 -1.98
N ARG A 231 -2.89 -18.52 -2.42
CA ARG A 231 -3.26 -19.77 -1.73
C ARG A 231 -2.30 -20.94 -2.00
N ASP A 232 -1.42 -20.84 -2.99
CA ASP A 232 -0.53 -21.92 -3.43
C ASP A 232 0.96 -21.66 -3.08
N SER A 233 1.30 -20.53 -2.45
CA SER A 233 2.68 -20.19 -2.05
C SER A 233 2.72 -19.20 -0.89
N ASP A 234 3.74 -19.32 -0.03
CA ASP A 234 4.07 -18.39 1.07
C ASP A 234 4.64 -17.03 0.58
N GLU A 235 4.42 -16.66 -0.69
CA GLU A 235 4.98 -15.47 -1.34
C GLU A 235 3.90 -14.61 -2.02
N ALA A 236 4.13 -13.30 -2.07
CA ALA A 236 3.27 -12.37 -2.80
C ALA A 236 3.28 -12.69 -4.32
N PRO A 237 2.13 -12.85 -4.99
CA PRO A 237 2.06 -13.24 -6.40
C PRO A 237 2.88 -12.32 -7.29
N CYS A 238 3.55 -12.84 -8.32
CA CYS A 238 4.20 -12.00 -9.34
C CYS A 238 5.33 -11.05 -8.85
N ILE A 239 5.67 -11.07 -7.56
CA ILE A 239 6.76 -10.29 -6.96
C ILE A 239 7.85 -11.27 -6.51
N ASP A 240 9.06 -11.12 -7.06
CA ASP A 240 10.20 -11.93 -6.63
C ASP A 240 10.84 -11.36 -5.36
N VAL A 241 10.50 -11.96 -4.21
CA VAL A 241 11.04 -11.56 -2.92
C VAL A 241 12.34 -12.27 -2.55
N GLY A 242 12.75 -13.31 -3.30
CA GLY A 242 13.92 -14.13 -3.01
C GLY A 242 15.23 -13.33 -2.91
N PRO A 243 15.58 -12.50 -3.91
CA PRO A 243 16.78 -11.66 -3.86
C PRO A 243 16.78 -10.68 -2.68
N LEU A 244 15.60 -10.19 -2.29
CA LEU A 244 15.46 -9.29 -1.15
C LEU A 244 15.65 -10.02 0.18
N ASN A 245 15.04 -11.20 0.32
CA ASN A 245 15.25 -12.10 1.46
C ASN A 245 16.74 -12.43 1.61
N ASN A 246 17.42 -12.76 0.51
CA ASN A 246 18.86 -13.05 0.51
C ASN A 246 19.69 -11.83 0.91
N PHE A 247 19.34 -10.64 0.43
CA PHE A 247 20.06 -9.41 0.76
C PHE A 247 19.94 -9.06 2.24
N PHE A 248 18.74 -9.04 2.80
CA PHE A 248 18.55 -8.68 4.20
C PHE A 248 19.08 -9.74 5.16
N ASN A 249 19.00 -11.02 4.82
CA ASN A 249 19.58 -12.09 5.66
C ASN A 249 21.09 -12.25 5.52
N ASN A 250 21.76 -11.49 4.64
CA ASN A 250 23.21 -11.51 4.54
C ASN A 250 23.86 -11.05 5.87
N PRO A 251 24.80 -11.83 6.46
CA PRO A 251 25.39 -11.49 7.76
C PRO A 251 26.05 -10.10 7.82
N GLU A 252 26.71 -9.66 6.74
CA GLU A 252 27.34 -8.34 6.67
C GLU A 252 26.29 -7.21 6.59
N VAL A 253 25.17 -7.45 5.90
CA VAL A 253 24.04 -6.51 5.87
C VAL A 253 23.40 -6.41 7.26
N LYS A 254 23.09 -7.54 7.89
CA LYS A 254 22.55 -7.58 9.25
C LYS A 254 23.44 -6.85 10.25
N LYS A 255 24.75 -7.11 10.21
CA LYS A 255 25.73 -6.43 11.05
C LYS A 255 25.71 -4.90 10.84
N LYS A 256 25.64 -4.42 9.60
CA LYS A 256 25.54 -2.98 9.29
C LYS A 256 24.23 -2.37 9.78
N LEU A 257 23.13 -3.11 9.70
CA LEU A 257 21.82 -2.72 10.22
C LEU A 257 21.69 -2.92 11.74
N ARG A 258 22.72 -3.48 12.40
CA ARG A 258 22.75 -3.80 13.83
C ARG A 258 21.66 -4.80 14.24
N ILE A 259 21.38 -5.75 13.36
CA ILE A 259 20.44 -6.84 13.58
C ILE A 259 21.18 -8.06 14.14
N PRO A 260 20.67 -8.72 15.20
CA PRO A 260 21.25 -9.95 15.73
C PRO A 260 21.34 -11.07 14.68
N GLU A 261 22.40 -11.89 14.74
CA GLU A 261 22.72 -12.90 13.71
C GLU A 261 21.67 -14.01 13.60
N GLU A 262 20.97 -14.31 14.68
CA GLU A 262 19.88 -15.28 14.76
C GLU A 262 18.57 -14.79 14.12
N ARG A 263 18.40 -13.48 13.92
CA ARG A 263 17.13 -12.91 13.46
C ARG A 263 16.93 -13.02 11.96
N THR A 264 15.94 -13.76 11.51
CA THR A 264 15.62 -13.86 10.08
C THR A 264 14.71 -12.72 9.64
N TRP A 265 14.93 -12.22 8.43
CA TRP A 265 14.02 -11.30 7.74
C TRP A 265 13.24 -12.06 6.68
N GLU A 266 11.95 -11.77 6.58
CA GLU A 266 11.10 -12.23 5.50
C GLU A 266 10.27 -11.05 4.97
N ALA A 267 10.03 -11.04 3.66
CA ALA A 267 9.29 -9.96 3.02
C ALA A 267 7.85 -9.81 3.54
N CYS A 268 7.18 -10.93 3.80
CA CYS A 268 5.87 -10.97 4.44
C CYS A 268 5.83 -12.13 5.43
N ASN A 269 5.33 -11.86 6.63
CA ASN A 269 5.12 -12.88 7.65
C ASN A 269 3.71 -13.45 7.52
N MET A 270 3.59 -14.72 7.13
CA MET A 270 2.30 -15.37 6.90
C MET A 270 1.55 -15.73 8.19
N ASP A 271 2.25 -15.90 9.32
CA ASP A 271 1.59 -16.08 10.62
C ASP A 271 0.88 -14.79 11.03
N VAL A 272 1.52 -13.63 10.82
CA VAL A 272 0.88 -12.33 10.98
C VAL A 272 -0.30 -12.22 10.01
N PHE A 273 -0.14 -12.55 8.73
CA PHE A 273 -1.20 -12.43 7.73
C PHE A 273 -2.45 -13.25 8.10
N PHE A 274 -2.29 -14.53 8.42
CA PHE A 274 -3.41 -15.44 8.75
C PHE A 274 -3.96 -15.23 10.16
N GLY A 275 -3.12 -14.78 11.10
CA GLY A 275 -3.51 -14.47 12.48
C GLY A 275 -4.11 -13.07 12.67
N PHE A 276 -4.12 -12.23 11.63
CA PHE A 276 -4.54 -10.84 11.75
C PHE A 276 -6.06 -10.71 11.97
N HIS A 277 -6.46 -10.11 13.09
CA HIS A 277 -7.85 -9.78 13.38
C HIS A 277 -8.25 -8.42 12.80
N ARG A 278 -9.04 -8.46 11.73
CA ARG A 278 -9.56 -7.28 11.03
C ARG A 278 -10.75 -6.70 11.79
N ASP A 279 -10.49 -5.76 12.69
CA ASP A 279 -11.46 -5.26 13.68
C ASP A 279 -11.96 -3.84 13.40
N LYS A 280 -11.42 -3.17 12.37
CA LYS A 280 -11.78 -1.77 12.12
C LYS A 280 -11.71 -1.35 10.66
N ASP A 281 -12.80 -0.77 10.17
CA ASP A 281 -12.80 -0.07 8.89
C ASP A 281 -12.09 1.29 8.99
N SER A 282 -11.29 1.64 7.99
CA SER A 282 -10.62 2.95 7.98
C SER A 282 -11.40 4.05 7.28
N HIS A 283 -12.34 3.71 6.38
CA HIS A 283 -13.16 4.70 5.69
C HIS A 283 -13.97 5.57 6.68
N VAL A 284 -14.43 5.00 7.81
CA VAL A 284 -15.16 5.75 8.85
C VAL A 284 -14.30 6.79 9.58
N LEU A 285 -12.97 6.70 9.46
CA LEU A 285 -12.04 7.63 10.11
C LEU A 285 -11.76 8.87 9.26
N MET A 286 -11.99 8.81 7.95
CA MET A 286 -11.54 9.87 7.01
C MET A 286 -12.14 11.24 7.35
N LYS A 287 -13.45 11.29 7.62
CA LYS A 287 -14.12 12.54 8.02
C LYS A 287 -13.59 13.07 9.36
N TYR A 288 -13.44 12.20 10.36
CA TYR A 288 -12.89 12.57 11.67
C TYR A 288 -11.47 13.15 11.56
N LEU A 289 -10.60 12.49 10.78
CA LEU A 289 -9.23 12.94 10.58
C LEU A 289 -9.19 14.31 9.89
N PHE A 290 -9.98 14.49 8.82
CA PHE A 290 -10.10 15.77 8.12
C PHE A 290 -10.60 16.90 9.03
N GLU A 291 -11.67 16.67 9.79
CA GLU A 291 -12.23 17.66 10.73
C GLU A 291 -11.25 18.04 11.86
N ASN A 292 -10.23 17.20 12.10
CA ASN A 292 -9.14 17.46 13.04
C ASN A 292 -7.87 17.99 12.35
N GLY A 293 -7.98 18.48 11.12
CA GLY A 293 -6.93 19.19 10.41
C GLY A 293 -5.90 18.28 9.73
N ILE A 294 -6.18 16.98 9.60
CA ILE A 294 -5.32 16.03 8.90
C ILE A 294 -5.65 16.04 7.42
N LYS A 295 -4.67 16.33 6.57
CA LYS A 295 -4.80 16.23 5.11
C LYS A 295 -4.78 14.76 4.69
N ILE A 296 -5.63 14.36 3.74
CA ILE A 296 -5.75 12.96 3.32
C ILE A 296 -5.52 12.86 1.81
N LEU A 297 -4.43 12.20 1.43
CA LEU A 297 -4.20 11.75 0.06
C LEU A 297 -4.55 10.28 -0.03
N GLN A 298 -5.48 9.97 -0.92
CA GLN A 298 -5.65 8.64 -1.49
C GLN A 298 -5.02 8.65 -2.88
N TYR A 299 -4.32 7.60 -3.26
CA TYR A 299 -3.87 7.43 -4.63
C TYR A 299 -4.02 5.99 -5.07
N SER A 300 -4.36 5.78 -6.35
CA SER A 300 -4.57 4.45 -6.92
C SER A 300 -3.98 4.39 -8.31
N GLY A 301 -3.21 3.35 -8.59
CA GLY A 301 -2.91 2.95 -9.95
C GLY A 301 -4.14 2.38 -10.64
N ASN A 302 -4.42 2.82 -11.86
CA ASN A 302 -5.63 2.41 -12.58
C ASN A 302 -5.57 1.01 -13.21
N SER A 303 -4.45 0.31 -13.05
CA SER A 303 -4.18 -1.05 -13.55
C SER A 303 -4.11 -2.10 -12.43
N ASP A 304 -4.26 -1.69 -11.17
CA ASP A 304 -4.31 -2.59 -10.02
C ASP A 304 -5.65 -3.35 -9.97
N ASP A 305 -5.58 -4.65 -9.71
CA ASP A 305 -6.75 -5.53 -9.50
C ASP A 305 -6.82 -6.09 -8.06
N ILE A 306 -5.75 -5.99 -7.28
CA ILE A 306 -5.80 -6.34 -5.84
C ILE A 306 -6.63 -5.29 -5.10
N VAL A 307 -6.30 -4.01 -5.22
CA VAL A 307 -7.10 -2.90 -4.68
C VAL A 307 -7.50 -1.97 -5.82
N SER A 308 -8.43 -2.46 -6.64
CA SER A 308 -8.81 -1.78 -7.86
C SER A 308 -9.38 -0.38 -7.63
N ILE A 309 -9.25 0.47 -8.64
CA ILE A 309 -9.88 1.80 -8.62
C ILE A 309 -11.41 1.73 -8.43
N ASP A 310 -12.05 0.66 -8.90
CA ASP A 310 -13.48 0.44 -8.69
C ASP A 310 -13.79 0.13 -7.22
N TYR A 311 -12.96 -0.68 -6.55
CA TYR A 311 -13.02 -0.86 -5.09
C TYR A 311 -12.78 0.46 -4.35
N THR A 312 -11.70 1.19 -4.66
CA THR A 312 -11.40 2.46 -4.00
C THR A 312 -12.57 3.43 -4.11
N LEU A 313 -13.11 3.63 -5.32
CA LEU A 313 -14.25 4.53 -5.54
C LEU A 313 -15.53 4.06 -4.83
N ALA A 314 -15.73 2.75 -4.67
CA ALA A 314 -16.85 2.22 -3.90
C ALA A 314 -16.67 2.44 -2.40
N SER A 315 -15.49 2.15 -1.85
CA SER A 315 -15.13 2.38 -0.46
C SER A 315 -15.28 3.85 -0.07
N LEU A 316 -14.85 4.77 -0.95
CA LEU A 316 -15.01 6.20 -0.71
C LEU A 316 -16.49 6.61 -0.57
N LYS A 317 -17.44 5.95 -1.25
CA LYS A 317 -18.87 6.26 -1.13
C LYS A 317 -19.46 5.91 0.24
N LEU A 318 -18.80 5.06 1.02
CA LEU A 318 -19.24 4.70 2.37
C LEU A 318 -18.89 5.78 3.40
N ILE A 319 -18.03 6.74 3.05
CA ILE A 319 -17.67 7.85 3.94
C ILE A 319 -18.86 8.80 4.09
N ASP A 320 -19.37 8.93 5.31
CA ASP A 320 -20.53 9.79 5.60
C ASP A 320 -20.30 11.23 5.15
N GLY A 321 -21.19 11.75 4.31
CA GLY A 321 -21.17 13.14 3.84
C GLY A 321 -20.12 13.45 2.77
N ILE A 322 -19.44 12.45 2.22
CA ILE A 322 -18.44 12.66 1.16
C ILE A 322 -19.08 13.17 -0.13
N LYS A 323 -18.45 14.17 -0.76
CA LYS A 323 -18.92 14.81 -1.99
C LYS A 323 -17.76 15.09 -2.91
N LEU A 324 -17.89 14.68 -4.17
CA LEU A 324 -16.96 15.04 -5.22
C LEU A 324 -17.14 16.54 -5.54
N ILE A 325 -16.04 17.29 -5.44
CA ILE A 325 -15.97 18.71 -5.75
C ILE A 325 -15.54 18.92 -7.20
N SER A 326 -14.47 18.23 -7.63
CA SER A 326 -13.97 18.37 -8.99
C SER A 326 -13.21 17.14 -9.46
N ARG A 327 -13.09 17.00 -10.79
CA ARG A 327 -12.24 16.00 -11.43
C ARG A 327 -11.45 16.66 -12.55
N THR A 328 -10.13 16.69 -12.43
CA THR A 328 -9.24 17.36 -13.38
C THR A 328 -8.12 16.42 -13.81
N PRO A 329 -7.68 16.45 -15.09
CA PRO A 329 -6.48 15.73 -15.49
C PRO A 329 -5.23 16.41 -14.95
N PHE A 330 -4.17 15.65 -14.67
CA PHE A 330 -2.83 16.21 -14.46
C PHE A 330 -1.86 15.71 -15.52
N ALA A 331 -0.90 16.55 -15.89
CA ALA A 331 0.16 16.21 -16.82
C ALA A 331 1.44 15.86 -16.06
N ASN A 332 2.13 14.83 -16.52
CA ASN A 332 3.50 14.55 -16.11
C ASN A 332 4.38 15.76 -16.47
N LYS A 333 5.10 16.30 -15.49
CA LYS A 333 5.88 17.54 -15.67
C LYS A 333 6.99 17.42 -16.71
N GLU A 334 7.59 16.24 -16.86
CA GLU A 334 8.75 16.02 -17.72
C GLU A 334 8.34 15.74 -19.18
N THR A 335 7.40 14.82 -19.36
CA THR A 335 6.97 14.35 -20.68
C THR A 335 5.82 15.15 -21.26
N ARG A 336 5.13 15.96 -20.43
CA ARG A 336 3.90 16.70 -20.76
C ARG A 336 2.73 15.80 -21.22
N GLN A 337 2.85 14.49 -21.01
CA GLN A 337 1.79 13.52 -21.27
C GLN A 337 0.77 13.49 -20.12
N LEU A 338 -0.41 12.93 -20.38
CA LEU A 338 -1.43 12.72 -19.35
C LEU A 338 -0.90 11.76 -18.28
N GLY A 339 -0.69 12.25 -17.05
CA GLY A 339 -0.26 11.45 -15.91
C GLY A 339 -1.41 10.77 -15.17
N GLY A 340 -2.63 11.30 -15.30
CA GLY A 340 -3.80 10.73 -14.65
C GLY A 340 -4.87 11.76 -14.35
N TRP A 341 -5.63 11.53 -13.27
CA TRP A 341 -6.72 12.40 -12.83
C TRP A 341 -6.63 12.67 -11.33
N ILE A 342 -6.94 13.90 -10.94
CA ILE A 342 -7.13 14.35 -9.57
C ILE A 342 -8.64 14.46 -9.35
N MET A 343 -9.13 13.81 -8.29
CA MET A 343 -10.52 13.89 -7.83
C MET A 343 -10.52 14.52 -6.46
N GLU A 344 -10.97 15.77 -6.39
CA GLU A 344 -11.07 16.51 -5.12
C GLU A 344 -12.40 16.20 -4.46
N TYR A 345 -12.37 15.71 -3.22
CA TYR A 345 -13.52 15.56 -2.36
C TYR A 345 -13.44 16.56 -1.20
N ASN A 346 -14.57 16.78 -0.52
CA ASN A 346 -14.61 17.65 0.65
C ASN A 346 -13.75 17.19 1.84
N TYR A 347 -13.35 15.92 1.91
CA TYR A 347 -12.54 15.38 3.01
C TYR A 347 -11.15 14.90 2.60
N LEU A 348 -10.92 14.65 1.31
CA LEU A 348 -9.69 14.04 0.81
C LEU A 348 -9.48 14.33 -0.67
N THR A 349 -8.25 14.12 -1.14
CA THR A 349 -7.91 14.18 -2.56
C THR A 349 -7.57 12.76 -3.02
N LEU A 350 -8.15 12.32 -4.14
CA LEU A 350 -7.82 11.05 -4.79
C LEU A 350 -7.02 11.31 -6.08
N TYR A 351 -5.82 10.76 -6.19
CA TYR A 351 -5.08 10.67 -7.44
C TYR A 351 -5.29 9.31 -8.11
N ILE A 352 -5.72 9.31 -9.36
CA ILE A 352 -5.73 8.12 -10.22
C ILE A 352 -4.53 8.22 -11.13
N VAL A 353 -3.50 7.41 -10.90
CA VAL A 353 -2.25 7.44 -11.66
C VAL A 353 -2.37 6.50 -12.85
N ARG A 354 -2.25 7.08 -14.06
CA ARG A 354 -2.43 6.35 -15.31
C ARG A 354 -1.25 5.42 -15.56
N GLY A 355 -1.54 4.16 -15.89
CA GLY A 355 -0.53 3.16 -16.25
C GLY A 355 0.31 2.72 -15.05
N ALA A 356 -0.22 2.87 -13.83
CA ALA A 356 0.34 2.29 -12.63
C ALA A 356 -0.54 1.12 -12.17
N GLY A 357 0.11 0.09 -11.63
CA GLY A 357 -0.50 -0.99 -10.88
C GLY A 357 -0.63 -0.65 -9.39
N HIS A 358 -0.50 -1.68 -8.56
CA HIS A 358 -0.62 -1.63 -7.10
C HIS A 358 0.50 -0.82 -6.44
N LEU A 359 1.73 -0.96 -6.97
CA LEU A 359 2.93 -0.29 -6.50
C LEU A 359 3.15 0.97 -7.33
N VAL A 360 2.37 2.02 -7.06
CA VAL A 360 2.32 3.22 -7.91
C VAL A 360 3.68 3.89 -8.08
N PRO A 361 4.51 4.06 -7.03
CA PRO A 361 5.83 4.62 -7.18
C PRO A 361 6.78 3.68 -7.95
N TYR A 362 6.55 2.37 -7.97
CA TYR A 362 7.35 1.44 -8.79
C TYR A 362 7.03 1.53 -10.29
N ASP A 363 5.77 1.72 -10.66
CA ASP A 363 5.34 1.75 -12.06
C ASP A 363 5.44 3.14 -12.70
N GLN A 364 5.11 4.19 -11.93
CA GLN A 364 5.00 5.55 -12.42
C GLN A 364 5.78 6.53 -11.54
N ARG A 365 7.07 6.25 -11.31
CA ARG A 365 8.00 7.02 -10.45
C ARG A 365 7.86 8.54 -10.55
N ALA A 366 7.96 9.09 -11.76
CA ALA A 366 7.88 10.55 -11.98
C ALA A 366 6.51 11.13 -11.60
N ASN A 367 5.42 10.43 -11.95
CA ASN A 367 4.06 10.86 -11.60
C ASN A 367 3.80 10.75 -10.09
N ALA A 368 4.25 9.66 -9.46
CA ALA A 368 4.12 9.46 -8.02
C ALA A 368 4.90 10.53 -7.24
N PHE A 369 6.14 10.81 -7.64
CA PHE A 369 6.95 11.86 -7.04
C PHE A 369 6.31 13.25 -7.19
N GLN A 370 5.83 13.59 -8.39
CA GLN A 370 5.11 14.84 -8.64
C GLN A 370 3.85 14.94 -7.74
N MET A 371 3.08 13.86 -7.62
CA MET A 371 1.89 13.80 -6.77
C MET A 371 2.24 14.07 -5.30
N PHE A 372 3.23 13.37 -4.73
CA PHE A 372 3.67 13.61 -3.36
C PHE A 372 4.16 15.06 -3.17
N GLN A 373 4.96 15.56 -4.12
CA GLN A 373 5.48 16.92 -4.10
C GLN A 373 4.36 17.97 -4.06
N GLU A 374 3.36 17.83 -4.94
CA GLU A 374 2.25 18.78 -5.06
C GLU A 374 1.33 18.70 -3.85
N PHE A 375 0.95 17.50 -3.41
CA PHE A 375 0.05 17.31 -2.28
C PHE A 375 0.66 17.81 -0.96
N MET A 376 1.94 17.54 -0.72
CA MET A 376 2.64 17.99 0.48
C MET A 376 3.06 19.47 0.41
N GLY A 377 2.90 20.13 -0.74
CA GLY A 377 3.30 21.53 -0.95
C GLY A 377 4.81 21.75 -0.92
N ARG A 378 5.60 20.85 -1.53
CA ARG A 378 7.07 20.82 -1.46
C ARG A 378 7.74 21.13 -2.80
N GLN A 379 7.43 22.30 -3.38
CA GLN A 379 8.02 22.75 -4.65
C GLN A 379 9.50 23.06 -4.57
#